data_AF-A0A942MLE9-F1
#
_entry.id   AF-A0A942MLE9-F1
#
_cell.length_a   1.000
_cell.length_b   1.000
_cell.length_c   1.000
_cell.angle_alpha   90.00
_cell.angle_beta   90.00
_cell.angle_gamma   90.00
#
_symmetry.space_group_name_H-M   'P 1'
#
loop_
_entity.id
_entity.type
_entity.pdbx_description
1 polymer ?
#
loop_
_entity_poly.entity_id
_entity_poly.type
_entity_poly.pdbx_seq_one_letter_code
_entity_poly.pdbx_strand_id
1 'polypeptide(L)' 'MKNIILLLLFTFVLTSSIFSSQRKALVEVFTNSHCSICPGAHTSLKNYVQTNSNAENVRFIYYHMVYPYSDDPLNQHNTV' A
#
# COMPACT_ATOMS: atom_id res chain seq x y z
N MET A 1 35.56 14.05 31.62
CA MET A 1 34.44 13.07 31.52
C MET A 1 33.08 13.75 31.35
N LYS A 2 32.71 14.73 32.18
CA LYS A 2 31.42 15.46 32.07
C LYS A 2 31.10 16.02 30.67
N ASN A 3 32.09 16.61 29.99
CA ASN A 3 31.92 17.18 28.64
C ASN A 3 31.75 16.10 27.56
N ILE A 4 32.33 14.91 27.75
CA ILE A 4 32.19 13.77 26.83
C ILE A 4 30.78 13.19 26.96
N ILE A 5 30.26 13.08 28.19
CA ILE A 5 28.89 12.61 28.46
C ILE A 5 27.87 13.59 27.86
N LEU A 6 28.10 14.89 28.00
CA LEU A 6 27.23 15.91 27.41
C LEU A 6 27.21 15.83 25.87
N LEU A 7 28.37 15.63 25.25
CA LEU A 7 28.47 15.47 23.80
C LEU A 7 27.73 14.22 23.31
N LEU A 8 27.84 13.10 24.03
CA LEU A 8 27.15 11.85 23.72
C LEU A 8 25.62 11.98 23.84
N LEU A 9 25.14 12.70 24.86
CA LEU A 9 23.71 12.99 25.01
C LEU A 9 23.20 13.87 23.85
N PHE A 10 23.99 14.87 23.45
CA PHE A 10 23.60 15.76 22.36
C PHE A 10 23.53 15.04 21.02
N THR A 11 24.51 14.18 20.71
CA THR A 11 24.48 13.35 19.49
C THR A 11 23.36 12.32 19.50
N PHE A 12 23.04 11.74 20.67
CA PHE A 12 21.91 10.81 20.79
C PHE A 12 20.55 11.49 20.51
N VAL A 13 20.35 12.70 21.01
CA VAL A 13 19.10 13.46 20.74
C VAL A 13 19.00 13.85 19.26
N LEU A 14 20.11 14.24 18.63
CA LEU A 14 20.14 14.59 17.21
C LEU A 14 19.86 13.42 16.25
N THR A 15 20.28 12.19 16.59
CA THR A 15 20.03 11.02 15.73
C THR A 15 18.60 10.47 15.88
N SER A 16 17.93 10.73 17.00
CA SER A 16 16.56 10.26 17.24
C SER A 16 15.52 10.87 16.29
N SER A 17 15.78 12.05 15.72
CA SER A 17 14.86 12.75 14.81
C SER A 17 14.87 12.20 13.38
N ILE A 18 15.78 11.29 13.05
CA ILE A 18 15.89 10.68 11.72
C ILE A 18 14.86 9.54 11.53
N PHE A 19 14.31 9.00 12.63
CA PHE A 19 13.23 8.02 12.59
C PHE A 19 11.86 8.69 12.42
N SER A 20 11.65 9.35 11.28
CA SER A 20 10.31 9.77 10.88
C SER A 20 9.46 8.53 10.59
N SER A 21 8.37 8.34 11.33
CA SER A 21 7.40 7.27 11.09
C SER A 21 6.85 7.38 9.66
N GLN A 22 7.22 6.43 8.80
CA GLN A 22 6.70 6.36 7.43
C GLN A 22 5.21 5.98 7.50
N ARG A 23 4.34 6.90 7.06
CA ARG A 23 2.89 6.62 6.97
C ARG A 23 2.67 5.54 5.92
N LYS A 24 2.11 4.40 6.33
CA LYS A 24 1.67 3.36 5.41
C LYS A 24 0.24 3.64 4.97
N ALA A 25 -0.04 3.45 3.68
CA ALA A 25 -1.37 3.56 3.11
C ALA A 25 -1.83 2.18 2.64
N LEU A 26 -3.08 1.83 2.97
CA LEU A 26 -3.75 0.65 2.45
C LEU A 26 -4.76 1.10 1.40
N VAL A 27 -4.71 0.49 0.22
CA VAL A 27 -5.66 0.71 -0.86
C VAL A 27 -6.43 -0.59 -1.08
N GLU A 28 -7.72 -0.53 -0.83
CA GLU A 28 -8.64 -1.65 -1.03
C GLU A 28 -9.36 -1.44 -2.36
N VAL A 29 -9.22 -2.41 -3.27
CA VAL A 29 -9.76 -2.34 -4.62
C VAL A 29 -10.84 -3.39 -4.77
N PHE A 30 -12.07 -2.96 -5.01
CA PHE A 30 -13.21 -3.82 -5.27
C PHE A 30 -13.41 -3.95 -6.79
N THR A 31 -13.38 -5.16 -7.30
CA THR A 31 -13.46 -5.46 -8.75
C THR A 31 -14.33 -6.67 -9.01
N ASN A 32 -14.73 -6.92 -10.25
CA ASN A 32 -15.29 -8.19 -10.69
C ASN A 32 -14.92 -8.45 -12.16
N SER A 33 -15.27 -9.63 -12.69
CA SER A 33 -14.92 -9.98 -14.07
C SER A 33 -15.77 -9.25 -15.12
N HIS A 34 -16.99 -8.81 -14.77
CA HIS A 34 -17.89 -8.05 -15.64
C HIS A 34 -17.52 -6.56 -15.76
N CYS A 35 -16.60 -6.08 -14.94
CA CYS A 35 -16.14 -4.69 -14.96
C CYS A 35 -15.14 -4.47 -16.09
N SER A 36 -15.64 -4.09 -17.26
CA SER A 36 -14.81 -3.84 -18.46
C SER A 36 -13.73 -2.77 -18.26
N ILE A 37 -13.96 -1.79 -17.39
CA ILE A 37 -13.02 -0.70 -17.11
C ILE A 37 -11.97 -1.05 -16.04
N CYS A 38 -12.23 -2.05 -15.20
CA CYS A 38 -11.40 -2.36 -14.03
C CYS A 38 -9.94 -2.70 -14.40
N PRO A 39 -9.63 -3.51 -15.43
CA PRO A 39 -8.24 -3.79 -15.82
C PRO A 39 -7.43 -2.52 -16.14
N GLY A 40 -8.02 -1.58 -16.87
CA GLY A 40 -7.39 -0.31 -17.22
C GLY A 40 -7.21 0.62 -16.02
N ALA A 41 -8.24 0.70 -15.17
CA ALA A 41 -8.20 1.48 -13.93
C ALA A 41 -7.12 0.96 -12.96
N HIS A 42 -7.04 -0.37 -12.77
CA HIS A 42 -6.03 -0.99 -11.90
C HIS A 42 -4.62 -0.73 -12.40
N THR A 43 -4.39 -0.83 -13.71
CA THR A 43 -3.10 -0.55 -14.33
C THR A 43 -2.71 0.91 -14.12
N SER A 44 -3.65 1.83 -14.33
CA SER A 44 -3.42 3.27 -14.16
C SER A 44 -3.09 3.62 -12.71
N LEU A 45 -3.86 3.08 -11.75
CA LEU A 45 -3.65 3.28 -10.32
C LEU A 45 -2.30 2.72 -9.87
N LYS A 46 -1.97 1.50 -10.31
CA LYS A 46 -0.69 0.86 -10.00
C LYS A 46 0.48 1.69 -10.53
N ASN A 47 0.41 2.15 -11.78
CA ASN A 47 1.45 2.97 -12.39
C ASN A 47 1.62 4.32 -11.67
N TYR A 48 0.51 4.97 -11.30
CA TYR A 48 0.54 6.21 -10.53
C TYR A 48 1.25 6.02 -9.18
N VAL A 49 0.95 4.95 -8.46
CA VAL A 49 1.60 4.68 -7.17
C VAL A 49 3.07 4.28 -7.34
N GLN A 50 3.38 3.44 -8.32
CA GLN A 50 4.75 2.96 -8.56
C GLN A 50 5.73 4.04 -9.04
N THR A 51 5.22 5.13 -9.62
CA THR A 51 6.04 6.28 -10.04
C THR A 51 6.26 7.31 -8.93
N ASN A 52 5.64 7.12 -7.75
CA ASN A 52 5.78 8.02 -6.61
C ASN A 52 6.93 7.61 -5.68
N SER A 53 7.58 8.57 -5.04
CA SER A 53 8.67 8.35 -4.08
C SER A 53 8.26 7.61 -2.80
N ASN A 54 6.96 7.39 -2.58
CA ASN A 54 6.41 6.68 -1.42
C ASN A 54 5.78 5.33 -1.77
N ALA A 55 6.08 4.78 -2.97
CA ALA A 55 5.47 3.53 -3.45
C ALA A 55 5.62 2.37 -2.45
N GLU A 56 6.76 2.29 -1.75
CA GLU A 56 7.07 1.28 -0.74
C GLU A 56 6.20 1.36 0.51
N ASN A 57 5.47 2.47 0.69
CA ASN A 57 4.56 2.70 1.80
C ASN A 57 3.10 2.37 1.46
N VAL A 58 2.79 2.07 0.20
CA VAL A 58 1.44 1.72 -0.23
C VAL A 58 1.31 0.20 -0.33
N ARG A 59 0.21 -0.34 0.18
CA ARG A 59 -0.17 -1.75 0.03
C ARG A 59 -1.53 -1.84 -0.63
N PHE A 60 -1.71 -2.84 -1.49
CA PHE A 60 -2.95 -3.07 -2.19
C PHE A 60 -3.56 -4.40 -1.74
N ILE A 61 -4.87 -4.39 -1.50
CA ILE A 61 -5.67 -5.61 -1.37
C ILE A 61 -6.75 -5.54 -2.44
N TYR A 62 -6.89 -6.62 -3.21
CA TYR A 62 -7.89 -6.73 -4.25
C TYR A 62 -8.99 -7.69 -3.77
N TYR A 63 -10.22 -7.19 -3.75
CA TYR A 63 -11.42 -7.94 -3.44
C TYR A 63 -12.20 -8.18 -4.72
N HIS A 64 -12.29 -9.45 -5.13
CA HIS A 64 -13.12 -9.85 -6.25
C HIS A 64 -14.56 -10.06 -5.76
N MET A 65 -15.48 -9.26 -6.28
CA MET A 65 -16.87 -9.18 -5.86
C MET A 65 -17.73 -10.05 -6.77
N VAL A 66 -18.52 -10.94 -6.15
CA VAL A 66 -19.49 -11.76 -6.89
C VAL A 66 -20.77 -10.98 -7.16
N TYR A 67 -21.19 -10.11 -6.23
CA TYR A 67 -22.38 -9.29 -6.44
C TYR A 67 -22.11 -8.16 -7.46
N PRO A 68 -23.05 -7.84 -8.37
CA PRO A 68 -24.36 -8.48 -8.58
C PRO A 68 -24.37 -9.66 -9.57
N TYR A 69 -23.20 -10.11 -10.03
CA TYR A 69 -23.05 -11.08 -11.13
C TYR A 69 -22.85 -12.51 -10.61
N SER A 70 -23.96 -13.25 -10.46
CA SER A 70 -23.91 -14.66 -10.07
C SER A 70 -23.23 -15.57 -11.11
N ASP A 71 -23.07 -15.08 -12.33
CA ASP A 71 -22.38 -15.73 -13.44
C ASP A 71 -20.87 -15.41 -13.50
N ASP A 72 -20.31 -14.76 -12.48
CA ASP A 72 -18.88 -14.41 -12.46
C ASP A 72 -17.98 -15.66 -12.63
N PRO A 73 -17.21 -15.77 -13.74
CA PRO A 73 -16.39 -16.94 -14.04
C PRO A 73 -15.31 -17.24 -13.00
N LEU A 74 -14.77 -16.22 -12.32
CA LEU A 74 -13.77 -16.39 -11.27
C LEU A 74 -14.40 -16.99 -10.01
N ASN A 75 -15.64 -16.60 -9.69
CA ASN A 75 -16.42 -17.24 -8.64
C ASN A 75 -16.77 -18.69 -9.00
N GLN A 76 -17.24 -18.94 -10.22
CA GLN A 76 -17.63 -20.28 -10.67
C GLN A 76 -16.45 -21.26 -10.69
N HIS A 77 -15.24 -20.78 -10.99
CA HIS A 77 -14.02 -21.60 -11.01
C HIS A 77 -13.65 -22.18 -9.63
N ASN A 78 -14.04 -21.51 -8.53
CA ASN A 78 -13.75 -21.96 -7.17
C ASN A 78 -14.85 -22.84 -6.55
N THR A 79 -15.92 -23.13 -7.30
CA THR A 79 -17.09 -23.88 -6.81
C THR A 79 -17.26 -25.27 -7.45
N VAL A 80 -16.30 -25.71 -8.26
CA VAL A 80 -16.31 -27.01 -8.97
C VAL A 80 -15.42 -28.02 -8.28
#